data_AF-A0A9P6ZRL4-F1
#
_entry.id   AF-A0A9P6ZRL4-F1
#
_cell.length_a   1.000
_cell.length_b   1.000
_cell.length_c   1.000
_cell.angle_alpha   90.00
_cell.angle_beta   90.00
_cell.angle_gamma   90.00
#
_symmetry.space_group_name_H-M   'P 1'
#
loop_
_entity.id
_entity.type
_entity.pdbx_description
1 polymer ?
#
loop_
_entity_poly.entity_id
_entity_poly.type
_entity_poly.pdbx_seq_one_letter_code
_entity_poly.pdbx_strand_id
1 'polypeptide(L)'
;MTRISTTSRSYSIVETSCPSRLVKGVDHEMKPEAGFLYLAEELQFHILTFLSCRDILRCTSVCKALRQMYMSSSELQYIVELGGQGLLPVSNTDDHTPAERLQLLRDRSHAWFKVDIHSSKTISIPDDLYYAGKLIADGHLYLWNQVEHVAMIIPIPPKPSQHTIECDWLPRTLCSPPHTAYLDIFMDPAQNLIVITHAIGGGPEVAWLPEVALYVDLEALDGGGVHPQAAGPRLFLRGLPGYEDHIIQTESVRLKDSGRYIALSRSVVVCDRAATSFESMWQLQIWDWQHSTTSNSVLAGTLQDKFPNAIDFCFLGNNRLLVATEDLKIYSFEDISQKPQLLACFMMPVASPNIQCLLSMDDIAHSPQMQTTNTSDPKHRLLCLTTWGLDHSPRQVYIISTRIFFDLDGMAAVTPIPWEHWGPSNARIFQHSCQCKVHVSGNRVLLAFTVGTPVLHLMDFSPLAVTNRRGLGRVMNEPSMIDITDPTGLSRETLTTTTSLPYVEVVLDKKFRFDELENIWIDKDRIYLVTRGWTGEREVAGFSASFSRLEVIDV
;
A
#
# COMPACT_ATOMS: atom_id res chain seq x y z
N MET A 1 36.31 -11.64 28.80
CA MET A 1 37.40 -10.90 28.13
C MET A 1 38.17 -11.90 27.27
N THR A 2 37.70 -12.12 26.04
CA THR A 2 38.33 -13.06 25.11
C THR A 2 38.21 -12.41 23.73
N ARG A 3 39.33 -11.83 23.25
CA ARG A 3 39.39 -11.18 21.94
C ARG A 3 39.47 -12.26 20.87
N ILE A 4 38.44 -12.36 20.04
CA ILE A 4 38.48 -13.13 18.79
C ILE A 4 38.93 -12.14 17.71
N SER A 5 40.14 -12.32 17.18
CA SER A 5 40.66 -11.56 16.05
C SER A 5 40.12 -12.13 14.75
N THR A 6 39.32 -11.37 14.03
CA THR A 6 38.90 -11.69 12.65
C THR A 6 40.00 -11.26 11.68
N THR A 7 40.73 -12.24 11.14
CA THR A 7 41.67 -12.09 10.04
C THR A 7 40.90 -11.91 8.73
N SER A 8 41.01 -10.71 8.14
CA SER A 8 40.55 -10.41 6.78
C SER A 8 41.42 -11.18 5.77
N ARG A 9 40.81 -12.14 5.06
CA ARG A 9 41.42 -12.78 3.87
C ARG A 9 41.08 -11.93 2.64
N SER A 10 42.07 -11.23 2.13
CA SER A 10 42.08 -10.65 0.80
C SER A 10 42.13 -11.77 -0.25
N TYR A 11 41.08 -11.87 -1.08
CA TYR A 11 41.12 -12.70 -2.28
C TYR A 11 41.83 -11.91 -3.38
N SER A 12 43.07 -12.29 -3.70
CA SER A 12 43.73 -11.87 -4.93
C SER A 12 43.16 -12.67 -6.10
N ILE A 13 42.58 -11.97 -7.07
CA ILE A 13 42.15 -12.54 -8.34
C ILE A 13 43.41 -13.03 -9.07
N VAL A 14 43.53 -14.35 -9.21
CA VAL A 14 44.56 -14.99 -10.04
C VAL A 14 44.08 -14.91 -11.49
N GLU A 15 44.76 -14.12 -12.31
CA GLU A 15 44.62 -14.14 -13.76
C GLU A 15 45.04 -15.52 -14.29
N THR A 16 44.06 -16.35 -14.66
CA THR A 16 44.31 -17.58 -15.40
C THR A 16 44.63 -17.21 -16.85
N SER A 17 45.92 -17.22 -17.21
CA SER A 17 46.34 -17.11 -18.59
C SER A 17 45.92 -18.37 -19.37
N CYS A 18 45.15 -18.18 -20.43
CA CYS A 18 44.79 -19.26 -21.36
C CYS A 18 45.96 -19.50 -22.32
N PRO A 19 46.41 -20.74 -22.54
CA PRO A 19 47.40 -21.05 -23.57
C PRO A 19 46.72 -21.03 -24.95
N SER A 20 47.06 -20.04 -25.76
CA SER A 20 46.70 -19.96 -27.18
C SER A 20 47.39 -21.07 -27.97
N ARG A 21 46.70 -22.20 -28.17
CA ARG A 21 47.04 -23.20 -29.18
C ARG A 21 46.60 -22.71 -30.56
N LEU A 22 47.57 -22.32 -31.37
CA LEU A 22 47.44 -22.11 -32.82
C LEU A 22 47.06 -23.43 -33.50
N VAL A 23 45.78 -23.64 -33.75
CA VAL A 23 45.29 -24.64 -34.70
C VAL A 23 45.04 -23.92 -36.02
N LYS A 24 45.91 -24.15 -37.01
CA LYS A 24 45.66 -23.81 -38.42
C LYS A 24 44.56 -24.75 -38.92
N GLY A 25 43.33 -24.24 -39.03
CA GLY A 25 42.19 -24.97 -39.57
C GLY A 25 41.40 -24.09 -40.53
N VAL A 26 41.51 -24.42 -41.82
CA VAL A 26 40.54 -24.26 -42.91
C VAL A 26 39.65 -23.01 -42.89
N ASP A 27 39.89 -22.10 -43.84
CA ASP A 27 39.03 -20.97 -44.20
C ASP A 27 37.65 -21.47 -44.68
N HIS A 28 36.76 -21.77 -43.75
CA HIS A 28 35.33 -21.76 -44.04
C HIS A 28 34.89 -20.30 -44.07
N GLU A 29 34.61 -19.81 -45.28
CA GLU A 29 33.87 -18.57 -45.55
C GLU A 29 32.53 -18.64 -44.78
N MET A 30 32.54 -18.18 -43.53
CA MET A 30 31.33 -18.03 -42.72
C MET A 30 30.46 -17.00 -43.43
N LYS A 31 29.42 -17.49 -44.12
CA LYS A 31 28.30 -16.65 -44.54
C LYS A 31 27.88 -15.84 -43.31
N PRO A 32 27.77 -14.50 -43.42
CA PRO A 32 27.30 -13.69 -42.30
C PRO A 32 25.92 -14.22 -41.91
N GLU A 33 25.82 -14.80 -40.71
CA GLU A 33 24.54 -15.17 -40.14
C GLU A 33 23.69 -13.90 -40.09
N ALA A 34 22.45 -14.01 -40.56
CA ALA A 34 21.49 -12.91 -40.56
C ALA A 34 21.18 -12.51 -39.11
N GLY A 35 22.02 -11.66 -38.54
CA GLY A 35 21.87 -11.11 -37.20
C GLY A 35 20.70 -10.13 -37.12
N PHE A 36 20.29 -9.81 -35.89
CA PHE A 36 19.18 -8.90 -35.58
C PHE A 36 19.20 -7.59 -36.39
N LEU A 37 20.37 -7.00 -36.61
CA LEU A 37 20.53 -5.73 -37.34
C LEU A 37 20.29 -5.84 -38.86
N TYR A 38 20.13 -7.05 -39.41
CA TYR A 38 19.76 -7.26 -40.81
C TYR A 38 18.25 -7.33 -41.04
N LEU A 39 17.44 -7.31 -39.96
CA LEU A 39 15.99 -7.19 -40.07
C LEU A 39 15.58 -5.78 -40.52
N ALA A 40 14.38 -5.63 -41.06
CA ALA A 40 13.81 -4.31 -41.31
C ALA A 40 13.69 -3.51 -40.00
N GLU A 41 13.87 -2.19 -40.05
CA GLU A 41 13.90 -1.34 -38.85
C GLU A 41 12.62 -1.46 -38.02
N GLU A 42 11.47 -1.58 -38.68
CA GLU A 42 10.16 -1.77 -38.07
C GLU A 42 10.08 -3.07 -37.26
N LEU A 43 10.69 -4.16 -37.76
CA LEU A 43 10.77 -5.42 -37.04
C LEU A 43 11.73 -5.34 -35.86
N GLN A 44 12.84 -4.62 -36.02
CA GLN A 44 13.76 -4.36 -34.92
C GLN A 44 13.05 -3.61 -33.79
N PHE A 45 12.31 -2.54 -34.12
CA PHE A 45 11.49 -1.80 -33.17
C PHE A 45 10.47 -2.68 -32.48
N HIS A 46 9.67 -3.41 -33.26
CA HIS A 46 8.62 -4.28 -32.72
C HIS A 46 9.20 -5.32 -31.75
N ILE A 47 10.32 -5.96 -32.09
CA ILE A 47 11.00 -6.91 -31.18
C ILE A 47 11.44 -6.22 -29.89
N LEU A 48 12.01 -5.02 -29.98
CA LEU A 48 12.46 -4.27 -28.80
C LEU A 48 11.29 -3.85 -27.89
N THR A 49 10.06 -3.66 -28.41
CA THR A 49 8.89 -3.34 -27.58
C THR A 49 8.44 -4.47 -26.67
N PHE A 50 8.83 -5.72 -26.96
CA PHE A 50 8.56 -6.87 -26.09
C PHE A 50 9.58 -7.05 -24.96
N LEU A 51 10.65 -6.25 -24.94
CA LEU A 51 11.69 -6.34 -23.93
C LEU A 51 11.35 -5.53 -22.68
N SER A 52 11.89 -5.94 -21.54
CA SER A 52 11.84 -5.14 -20.32
C SER A 52 12.62 -3.84 -20.49
N CYS A 53 12.28 -2.79 -19.72
CA CYS A 53 13.04 -1.53 -19.72
C CYS A 53 14.55 -1.75 -19.52
N ARG A 54 14.93 -2.71 -18.68
CA ARG A 54 16.33 -3.07 -18.39
C ARG A 54 17.02 -3.68 -19.61
N ASP A 55 16.33 -4.53 -20.34
CA ASP A 55 16.91 -5.20 -21.52
C ASP A 55 16.96 -4.25 -22.72
N ILE A 56 15.99 -3.35 -22.87
CA ILE A 56 16.09 -2.23 -23.84
C ILE A 56 17.35 -1.41 -23.56
N LEU A 57 17.55 -0.96 -22.31
CA LEU A 57 18.74 -0.19 -21.92
C LEU A 57 20.04 -0.97 -22.17
N ARG A 58 20.08 -2.28 -21.88
CA ARG A 58 21.23 -3.14 -22.22
C ARG A 58 21.47 -3.18 -23.72
N CYS A 59 20.43 -3.36 -24.55
CA CYS A 59 20.55 -3.30 -26.01
C CYS A 59 21.16 -1.97 -26.47
N THR A 60 20.77 -0.83 -25.89
CA THR A 60 21.37 0.47 -26.22
C THR A 60 22.87 0.57 -25.90
N SER A 61 23.36 -0.24 -24.97
CA SER A 61 24.79 -0.30 -24.61
C SER A 61 25.63 -1.20 -25.53
N VAL A 62 24.98 -2.07 -26.32
CA VAL A 62 25.68 -3.03 -27.20
C VAL A 62 26.27 -2.35 -28.43
N CYS A 63 25.50 -1.51 -29.14
CA CYS A 63 25.99 -0.84 -30.34
C CYS A 63 25.29 0.51 -30.63
N LYS A 64 25.92 1.33 -31.50
CA LYS A 64 25.40 2.66 -31.88
C LYS A 64 24.07 2.60 -32.62
N ALA A 65 23.82 1.57 -33.43
CA ALA A 65 22.58 1.41 -34.18
C ALA A 65 21.38 1.20 -33.24
N LEU A 66 21.49 0.26 -32.29
CA LEU A 66 20.47 0.02 -31.26
C LEU A 66 20.23 1.27 -30.39
N ARG A 67 21.30 1.98 -30.02
CA ARG A 67 21.19 3.26 -29.32
C ARG A 67 20.44 4.31 -30.14
N GLN A 68 20.73 4.41 -31.44
CA GLN A 68 20.07 5.37 -32.33
C GLN A 68 18.57 5.05 -32.46
N MET A 69 18.21 3.77 -32.61
CA MET A 69 16.80 3.34 -32.61
C MET A 69 16.07 3.75 -31.33
N TYR A 70 16.66 3.47 -30.17
CA TYR A 70 16.08 3.94 -28.91
C TYR A 70 15.87 5.47 -28.88
N MET A 71 16.86 6.24 -29.33
CA MET A 71 16.78 7.70 -29.35
C MET A 71 15.75 8.25 -30.36
N SER A 72 15.48 7.53 -31.44
CA SER A 72 14.48 7.94 -32.45
C SER A 72 13.06 7.45 -32.16
N SER A 73 12.88 6.46 -31.27
CA SER A 73 11.57 5.92 -30.92
C SER A 73 11.04 6.47 -29.59
N SER A 74 9.93 7.20 -29.65
CA SER A 74 9.20 7.64 -28.46
C SER A 74 8.54 6.48 -27.71
N GLU A 75 8.19 5.39 -28.40
CA GLU A 75 7.62 4.20 -27.77
C GLU A 75 8.63 3.46 -26.89
N LEU A 76 9.86 3.25 -27.39
CA LEU A 76 10.92 2.63 -26.58
C LEU A 76 11.31 3.52 -25.39
N GLN A 77 11.37 4.85 -25.60
CA GLN A 77 11.58 5.80 -24.51
C GLN A 77 10.45 5.75 -23.48
N TYR A 78 9.20 5.66 -23.93
CA TYR A 78 8.02 5.55 -23.07
C TYR A 78 8.07 4.28 -22.21
N ILE A 79 8.38 3.11 -22.80
CA ILE A 79 8.54 1.85 -22.06
C ILE A 79 9.65 1.97 -21.01
N VAL A 80 10.79 2.56 -21.38
CA VAL A 80 11.92 2.73 -20.45
C VAL A 80 11.58 3.70 -19.31
N GLU A 81 10.90 4.81 -19.59
CA GLU A 81 10.51 5.78 -18.56
C GLU A 81 9.40 5.26 -17.66
N LEU A 82 8.42 4.52 -18.19
CA LEU A 82 7.43 3.81 -17.37
C LEU A 82 8.12 2.85 -16.41
N GLY A 83 9.02 2.00 -16.92
CA GLY A 83 9.76 1.05 -16.08
C GLY A 83 10.66 1.75 -15.05
N GLY A 84 11.27 2.89 -15.41
CA GLY A 84 12.04 3.71 -14.47
C GLY A 84 11.19 4.34 -13.36
N GLN A 85 9.90 4.54 -13.59
CA GLN A 85 8.91 5.03 -12.62
C GLN A 85 8.14 3.90 -11.91
N GLY A 86 8.41 2.63 -12.23
CA GLY A 86 7.69 1.48 -11.69
C GLY A 86 6.24 1.40 -12.15
N LEU A 87 5.95 1.86 -13.37
CA LEU A 87 4.62 1.88 -13.97
C LEU A 87 4.52 0.84 -15.11
N LEU A 88 3.30 0.38 -15.38
CA LEU A 88 2.92 -0.48 -16.50
C LEU A 88 2.02 0.29 -17.48
N PRO A 89 2.13 0.03 -18.80
CA PRO A 89 1.22 0.60 -19.79
C PRO A 89 -0.18 0.00 -19.65
N VAL A 90 -1.22 0.80 -19.84
CA VAL A 90 -2.63 0.35 -19.89
C VAL A 90 -3.04 0.12 -21.34
N SER A 91 -3.63 -1.04 -21.64
CA SER A 91 -3.88 -1.54 -23.01
C SER A 91 -4.92 -0.76 -23.84
N ASN A 92 -5.63 0.22 -23.28
CA ASN A 92 -6.81 0.86 -23.89
C ASN A 92 -6.67 2.39 -24.13
N THR A 93 -5.47 2.89 -24.41
CA THR A 93 -5.27 4.33 -24.68
C THR A 93 -5.09 4.61 -26.17
N ASP A 94 -6.16 4.41 -26.94
CA ASP A 94 -6.18 4.61 -28.40
C ASP A 94 -6.07 6.10 -28.83
N ASP A 95 -6.24 7.04 -27.89
CA ASP A 95 -6.31 8.47 -28.19
C ASP A 95 -4.96 9.19 -28.24
N HIS A 96 -3.86 8.55 -27.82
CA HIS A 96 -2.56 9.22 -27.70
C HIS A 96 -1.42 8.52 -28.45
N THR A 97 -0.69 9.28 -29.25
CA THR A 97 0.57 8.84 -29.86
C THR A 97 1.60 8.50 -28.78
N PRO A 98 2.57 7.61 -29.04
CA PRO A 98 3.63 7.31 -28.07
C PRO A 98 4.42 8.54 -27.62
N ALA A 99 4.56 9.55 -28.50
CA ALA A 99 5.22 10.81 -28.18
C ALA A 99 4.41 11.65 -27.17
N GLU A 100 3.09 11.75 -27.34
CA GLU A 100 2.20 12.44 -26.38
C GLU A 100 2.18 11.71 -25.04
N ARG A 101 2.10 10.37 -25.02
CA ARG A 101 2.16 9.56 -23.79
C ARG A 101 3.45 9.77 -23.02
N LEU A 102 4.59 9.80 -23.73
CA LEU A 102 5.89 10.10 -23.15
C LEU A 102 5.96 11.52 -22.58
N GLN A 103 5.43 12.50 -23.30
CA GLN A 103 5.42 13.89 -22.85
C GLN A 103 4.55 14.07 -21.59
N LEU A 104 3.34 13.50 -21.58
CA LEU A 104 2.45 13.49 -20.41
C LEU A 104 3.12 12.83 -19.19
N LEU A 105 3.81 11.71 -19.39
CA LEU A 105 4.53 11.02 -18.32
C LEU A 105 5.65 11.90 -17.72
N ARG A 106 6.42 12.58 -18.58
CA ARG A 106 7.49 13.50 -18.17
C ARG A 106 6.94 14.72 -17.45
N ASP A 107 5.89 15.31 -17.99
CA ASP A 107 5.24 16.49 -17.40
C ASP A 107 4.67 16.17 -16.02
N ARG A 108 3.98 15.02 -15.88
CA ARG A 108 3.49 14.53 -14.59
C ARG A 108 4.62 14.33 -13.60
N SER A 109 5.69 13.65 -13.99
CA SER A 109 6.87 13.44 -13.13
C SER A 109 7.48 14.78 -12.70
N HIS A 110 7.58 15.76 -13.62
CA HIS A 110 8.10 17.08 -13.33
C HIS A 110 7.20 17.92 -12.41
N ALA A 111 5.90 17.75 -12.50
CA ALA A 111 4.91 18.50 -11.73
C ALA A 111 5.05 18.21 -10.22
N TRP A 112 5.28 16.95 -9.85
CA TRP A 112 5.55 16.51 -8.46
C TRP A 112 6.72 17.22 -7.79
N PHE A 113 7.66 17.71 -8.58
CA PHE A 113 8.83 18.43 -8.10
C PHE A 113 8.64 19.95 -8.04
N LYS A 114 7.53 20.45 -8.58
CA LYS A 114 7.17 21.87 -8.65
C LYS A 114 5.82 22.17 -7.99
N VAL A 115 5.38 21.28 -7.11
CA VAL A 115 4.09 21.40 -6.40
C VAL A 115 4.02 22.73 -5.67
N ASP A 116 3.02 23.53 -6.01
CA ASP A 116 2.68 24.74 -5.28
C ASP A 116 1.60 24.41 -4.24
N ILE A 117 2.05 24.14 -3.01
CA ILE A 117 1.21 23.85 -1.85
C ILE A 117 0.28 25.00 -1.42
N HIS A 118 0.50 26.22 -1.92
CA HIS A 118 -0.34 27.37 -1.62
C HIS A 118 -1.55 27.47 -2.55
N SER A 119 -1.49 26.82 -3.72
CA SER A 119 -2.63 26.67 -4.63
C SER A 119 -3.47 25.47 -4.22
N SER A 120 -4.42 25.67 -3.31
CA SER A 120 -5.32 24.61 -2.84
C SER A 120 -6.79 25.00 -2.96
N LYS A 121 -7.64 24.00 -3.22
CA LYS A 121 -9.09 24.10 -3.12
C LYS A 121 -9.55 23.52 -1.80
N THR A 122 -10.43 24.23 -1.11
CA THR A 122 -10.98 23.77 0.17
C THR A 122 -12.38 23.20 -0.03
N ILE A 123 -12.65 22.06 0.60
CA ILE A 123 -13.96 21.43 0.71
C ILE A 123 -14.32 21.42 2.21
N SER A 124 -15.47 21.99 2.55
CA SER A 124 -15.97 21.98 3.92
C SER A 124 -16.51 20.61 4.27
N ILE A 125 -16.14 20.08 5.43
CA ILE A 125 -16.73 18.86 5.99
C ILE A 125 -17.88 19.29 6.90
N PRO A 126 -19.08 18.69 6.78
CA PRO A 126 -20.21 19.00 7.65
C PRO A 126 -19.86 18.83 9.14
N ASP A 127 -20.36 19.75 9.98
CA ASP A 127 -20.03 19.82 11.41
C ASP A 127 -20.49 18.58 12.20
N ASP A 128 -21.59 17.95 11.78
CA ASP A 128 -22.12 16.71 12.34
C ASP A 128 -21.21 15.50 12.05
N LEU A 129 -20.42 15.56 10.99
CA LEU A 129 -19.47 14.52 10.60
C LEU A 129 -18.03 14.82 11.07
N TYR A 130 -17.88 15.71 12.05
CA TYR A 130 -16.57 16.10 12.57
C TYR A 130 -15.76 14.90 13.09
N TYR A 131 -16.39 14.03 13.90
CA TYR A 131 -15.77 12.83 14.46
C TYR A 131 -15.84 11.60 13.55
N ALA A 132 -16.37 11.75 12.34
CA ALA A 132 -16.42 10.66 11.38
C ALA A 132 -14.99 10.24 10.99
N GLY A 133 -14.80 8.93 10.82
CA GLY A 133 -13.67 8.37 10.08
C GLY A 133 -13.66 8.95 8.68
N LYS A 134 -12.46 9.26 8.18
CA LYS A 134 -12.26 9.94 6.89
C LYS A 134 -11.37 9.06 6.03
N LEU A 135 -11.76 8.86 4.78
CA LEU A 135 -11.00 8.11 3.79
C LEU A 135 -11.12 8.81 2.44
N ILE A 136 -10.06 8.79 1.62
CA ILE A 136 -10.12 9.26 0.25
C ILE A 136 -9.84 8.08 -0.66
N ALA A 137 -10.73 7.86 -1.63
CA ALA A 137 -10.58 6.85 -2.68
C ALA A 137 -11.22 7.36 -3.97
N ASP A 138 -10.57 7.14 -5.10
CA ASP A 138 -11.05 7.49 -6.45
C ASP A 138 -11.62 8.91 -6.58
N GLY A 139 -10.94 9.90 -5.97
CA GLY A 139 -11.39 11.30 -6.04
C GLY A 139 -12.68 11.60 -5.26
N HIS A 140 -13.01 10.80 -4.25
CA HIS A 140 -14.13 11.05 -3.36
C HIS A 140 -13.65 11.04 -1.90
N LEU A 141 -14.24 11.89 -1.07
CA LEU A 141 -14.06 11.90 0.37
C LEU A 141 -15.19 11.12 1.03
N TYR A 142 -14.82 10.05 1.72
CA TYR A 142 -15.70 9.21 2.51
C TYR A 142 -15.66 9.65 3.95
N LEU A 143 -16.83 9.88 4.52
CA LEU A 143 -17.05 10.19 5.92
C LEU A 143 -17.91 9.08 6.52
N TRP A 144 -17.47 8.50 7.64
CA TRP A 144 -18.21 7.47 8.34
C TRP A 144 -18.24 7.69 9.85
N ASN A 145 -19.44 7.91 10.41
CA ASN A 145 -19.67 8.01 11.84
C ASN A 145 -20.30 6.71 12.37
N GLN A 146 -19.48 5.87 13.02
CA GLN A 146 -19.93 4.60 13.60
C GLN A 146 -21.02 4.77 14.67
N VAL A 147 -20.98 5.87 15.43
CA VAL A 147 -21.90 6.12 16.56
C VAL A 147 -23.28 6.51 16.06
N GLU A 148 -23.33 7.34 15.03
CA GLU A 148 -24.58 7.85 14.46
C GLU A 148 -25.10 7.01 13.29
N HIS A 149 -24.29 6.05 12.83
CA HIS A 149 -24.55 5.21 11.66
C HIS A 149 -24.75 6.03 10.38
N VAL A 150 -23.99 7.13 10.24
CA VAL A 150 -24.07 8.03 9.09
C VAL A 150 -22.82 7.87 8.22
N ALA A 151 -23.02 7.59 6.94
CA ALA A 151 -21.99 7.66 5.91
C ALA A 151 -22.29 8.83 4.97
N MET A 152 -21.26 9.49 4.46
CA MET A 152 -21.39 10.50 3.41
C MET A 152 -20.26 10.36 2.41
N ILE A 153 -20.58 10.53 1.13
CA ILE A 153 -19.63 10.51 0.03
C ILE A 153 -19.64 11.89 -0.60
N ILE A 154 -18.55 12.63 -0.43
CA ILE A 154 -18.41 13.97 -1.00
C ILE A 154 -17.50 13.85 -2.23
N PRO A 155 -18.01 14.10 -3.46
CA PRO A 155 -17.16 14.10 -4.63
C PRO A 155 -16.11 15.20 -4.51
N ILE A 156 -14.85 14.87 -4.77
CA ILE A 156 -13.78 15.86 -4.85
C ILE A 156 -13.78 16.35 -6.30
N PRO A 157 -14.27 17.57 -6.58
CA PRO A 157 -14.53 18.06 -7.92
C PRO A 157 -13.33 17.76 -8.83
N PRO A 158 -13.54 17.00 -9.92
CA PRO A 158 -12.45 16.51 -10.72
C PRO A 158 -11.80 17.68 -11.48
N LYS A 159 -10.54 17.49 -11.92
CA LYS A 159 -10.10 18.21 -13.12
C LYS A 159 -11.12 17.86 -14.23
N PRO A 160 -11.57 18.78 -15.10
CA PRO A 160 -12.85 18.74 -15.85
C PRO A 160 -13.17 17.55 -16.80
N SER A 161 -12.78 16.31 -16.50
CA SER A 161 -12.90 15.11 -17.36
C SER A 161 -13.35 13.82 -16.66
N GLN A 162 -13.76 13.82 -15.39
CA GLN A 162 -14.19 12.59 -14.69
C GLN A 162 -15.68 12.63 -14.29
N HIS A 163 -16.35 11.47 -14.40
CA HIS A 163 -17.72 11.28 -13.91
C HIS A 163 -17.78 11.51 -12.39
N THR A 164 -18.80 12.24 -11.95
CA THR A 164 -19.01 12.57 -10.54
C THR A 164 -20.14 11.69 -10.01
N ILE A 165 -19.85 10.83 -9.03
CA ILE A 165 -20.89 10.17 -8.25
C ILE A 165 -21.15 11.08 -7.05
N GLU A 166 -22.29 11.76 -7.06
CA GLU A 166 -22.76 12.52 -5.91
C GLU A 166 -23.87 11.72 -5.23
N CYS A 167 -23.57 11.17 -4.05
CA CYS A 167 -24.51 10.37 -3.27
C CYS A 167 -24.54 10.86 -1.83
N ASP A 168 -25.54 11.67 -1.52
CA ASP A 168 -25.91 12.00 -0.14
C ASP A 168 -26.72 10.84 0.44
N TRP A 169 -26.03 9.96 1.16
CA TRP A 169 -26.70 8.98 2.00
C TRP A 169 -27.28 9.70 3.22
N LEU A 170 -28.58 10.00 3.19
CA LEU A 170 -29.25 10.50 4.37
C LEU A 170 -29.07 9.51 5.55
N PRO A 171 -29.12 9.96 6.82
CA PRO A 171 -28.90 9.17 8.04
C PRO A 171 -29.74 7.89 8.27
N ARG A 172 -30.42 7.34 7.25
CA ARG A 172 -31.31 6.17 7.34
C ARG A 172 -31.27 5.25 6.12
N THR A 173 -30.44 5.50 5.09
CA THR A 173 -30.45 4.67 3.87
C THR A 173 -29.51 3.47 3.92
N LEU A 174 -28.50 3.45 4.79
CA LEU A 174 -27.80 2.20 5.11
C LEU A 174 -28.75 1.32 5.92
N CYS A 175 -29.41 0.40 5.24
CA CYS A 175 -30.53 -0.40 5.74
C CYS A 175 -30.07 -1.50 6.70
N SER A 176 -29.37 -1.16 7.77
CA SER A 176 -29.06 -2.16 8.78
C SER A 176 -30.26 -2.43 9.68
N PRO A 177 -30.48 -3.71 10.07
CA PRO A 177 -31.45 -4.07 11.07
C PRO A 177 -31.27 -3.23 12.35
N PRO A 178 -32.36 -2.90 13.08
CA PRO A 178 -32.21 -2.33 14.41
C PRO A 178 -31.34 -3.25 15.29
N HIS A 179 -30.47 -2.66 16.12
CA HIS A 179 -29.51 -3.33 17.02
C HIS A 179 -28.23 -3.90 16.37
N THR A 180 -27.84 -3.40 15.20
CA THR A 180 -26.52 -3.71 14.60
C THR A 180 -25.44 -2.74 15.06
N ALA A 181 -24.30 -3.28 15.51
CA ALA A 181 -23.09 -2.51 15.67
C ALA A 181 -22.26 -2.62 14.38
N TYR A 182 -22.05 -1.51 13.68
CA TYR A 182 -21.13 -1.47 12.54
C TYR A 182 -19.70 -1.50 13.05
N LEU A 183 -18.90 -2.37 12.47
CA LEU A 183 -17.53 -2.58 12.92
C LEU A 183 -16.53 -1.98 11.94
N ASP A 184 -16.78 -2.11 10.63
CA ASP A 184 -15.94 -1.53 9.59
C ASP A 184 -16.73 -1.35 8.29
N ILE A 185 -16.33 -0.36 7.49
CA ILE A 185 -16.91 -0.07 6.18
C ILE A 185 -15.79 0.15 5.19
N PHE A 186 -15.92 -0.51 4.05
CA PHE A 186 -15.04 -0.37 2.91
C PHE A 186 -15.84 0.05 1.68
N MET A 187 -15.27 0.87 0.81
CA MET A 187 -15.91 1.33 -0.43
C MET A 187 -14.94 1.27 -1.60
N ASP A 188 -15.41 0.74 -2.73
CA ASP A 188 -14.72 0.71 -4.03
C ASP A 188 -15.65 1.33 -5.10
N PRO A 189 -15.49 2.63 -5.38
CA PRO A 189 -16.28 3.36 -6.38
C PRO A 189 -16.09 2.85 -7.80
N ALA A 190 -14.87 2.43 -8.13
CA ALA A 190 -14.55 1.92 -9.45
C ALA A 190 -15.31 0.61 -9.75
N GLN A 191 -15.69 -0.14 -8.72
CA GLN A 191 -16.59 -1.28 -8.82
C GLN A 191 -18.05 -0.97 -8.48
N ASN A 192 -18.40 0.26 -8.10
CA ASN A 192 -19.72 0.61 -7.54
C ASN A 192 -20.07 -0.20 -6.27
N LEU A 193 -19.08 -0.55 -5.46
CA LEU A 193 -19.21 -1.48 -4.34
C LEU A 193 -19.06 -0.78 -2.98
N ILE A 194 -19.95 -1.07 -2.04
CA ILE A 194 -19.78 -0.79 -0.60
C ILE A 194 -19.90 -2.10 0.17
N VAL A 195 -18.97 -2.30 1.09
CA VAL A 195 -18.84 -3.51 1.91
C VAL A 195 -18.97 -3.10 3.36
N ILE A 196 -19.95 -3.67 4.05
CA ILE A 196 -20.32 -3.26 5.40
C ILE A 196 -20.17 -4.45 6.32
N THR A 197 -19.25 -4.36 7.29
CA THR A 197 -19.16 -5.36 8.36
C THR A 197 -19.95 -4.88 9.56
N HIS A 198 -20.89 -5.70 10.01
CA HIS A 198 -21.68 -5.43 11.19
C HIS A 198 -21.90 -6.68 12.05
N ALA A 199 -22.20 -6.43 13.31
CA ALA A 199 -22.45 -7.41 14.34
C ALA A 199 -23.93 -7.35 14.74
N ILE A 200 -24.63 -8.49 14.71
CA ILE A 200 -25.99 -8.60 15.26
C ILE A 200 -25.89 -9.08 16.70
N GLY A 201 -25.99 -8.14 17.65
CA GLY A 201 -25.96 -8.39 19.09
C GLY A 201 -27.33 -8.25 19.73
N GLY A 202 -27.62 -9.10 20.72
CA GLY A 202 -28.85 -9.01 21.52
C GLY A 202 -28.85 -7.81 22.47
N GLY A 203 -29.16 -6.62 21.96
CA GLY A 203 -29.41 -5.40 22.74
C GLY A 203 -28.18 -4.80 23.46
N PRO A 204 -28.25 -3.49 23.81
CA PRO A 204 -27.14 -2.73 24.40
C PRO A 204 -26.78 -3.12 25.86
N GLU A 205 -27.56 -3.99 26.51
CA GLU A 205 -27.45 -4.25 27.94
C GLU A 205 -26.65 -5.50 28.34
N VAL A 206 -26.13 -6.29 27.39
CA VAL A 206 -25.40 -7.52 27.75
C VAL A 206 -24.07 -7.63 27.01
N ALA A 207 -23.03 -7.05 27.62
CA ALA A 207 -21.62 -7.07 27.17
C ALA A 207 -20.97 -8.47 27.10
N TRP A 208 -21.74 -9.55 27.27
CA TRP A 208 -21.23 -10.92 27.41
C TRP A 208 -22.06 -11.96 26.64
N LEU A 209 -22.89 -11.56 25.67
CA LEU A 209 -23.67 -12.55 24.91
C LEU A 209 -22.77 -13.43 24.03
N PRO A 210 -23.07 -14.75 23.97
CA PRO A 210 -22.33 -15.71 23.17
C PRO A 210 -22.50 -15.45 21.68
N GLU A 211 -21.38 -15.53 20.96
CA GLU A 211 -21.23 -15.52 19.49
C GLU A 211 -22.09 -14.47 18.78
N VAL A 212 -21.59 -13.23 18.78
CA VAL A 212 -22.13 -12.18 17.90
C VAL A 212 -21.89 -12.63 16.45
N ALA A 213 -22.97 -12.94 15.74
CA ALA A 213 -22.89 -13.27 14.34
C ALA A 213 -22.40 -12.03 13.58
N LEU A 214 -21.23 -12.17 12.95
CA LEU A 214 -20.66 -11.16 12.07
C LEU A 214 -21.17 -11.39 10.66
N TYR A 215 -21.64 -10.31 10.04
CA TYR A 215 -22.10 -10.30 8.66
C TYR A 215 -21.31 -9.27 7.88
N VAL A 216 -21.07 -9.58 6.61
CA VAL A 216 -20.46 -8.68 5.63
C VAL A 216 -21.47 -8.52 4.50
N ASP A 217 -22.15 -7.38 4.47
CA ASP A 217 -23.10 -7.04 3.42
C ASP A 217 -22.36 -6.44 2.21
N LEU A 218 -22.84 -6.77 1.00
CA LEU A 218 -22.33 -6.27 -0.28
C LEU A 218 -23.42 -5.47 -0.96
N GLU A 219 -23.26 -4.15 -1.01
CA GLU A 219 -24.24 -3.24 -1.62
C GLU A 219 -23.64 -2.43 -2.77
N ALA A 220 -24.52 -1.89 -3.61
CA ALA A 220 -24.17 -0.95 -4.66
C ALA A 220 -24.10 0.49 -4.12
N LEU A 221 -23.08 1.24 -4.52
CA LEU A 221 -22.90 2.65 -4.13
C LEU A 221 -23.93 3.58 -4.76
N ASP A 222 -24.43 3.28 -5.96
CA ASP A 222 -25.29 4.17 -6.75
C ASP A 222 -26.81 3.96 -6.57
N GLY A 223 -27.24 2.84 -5.99
CA GLY A 223 -28.65 2.42 -6.05
C GLY A 223 -29.27 1.97 -4.73
N GLY A 224 -28.45 1.73 -3.70
CA GLY A 224 -28.91 1.04 -2.49
C GLY A 224 -29.31 -0.42 -2.75
N GLY A 225 -28.96 -1.31 -1.83
CA GLY A 225 -29.25 -2.73 -1.96
C GLY A 225 -28.15 -3.52 -2.66
N VAL A 226 -28.42 -4.79 -2.94
CA VAL A 226 -27.40 -5.80 -3.29
C VAL A 226 -26.63 -5.43 -4.55
N HIS A 227 -25.30 -5.49 -4.45
CA HIS A 227 -24.43 -5.23 -5.60
C HIS A 227 -24.74 -6.19 -6.78
N PRO A 228 -24.95 -5.69 -8.02
CA PRO A 228 -25.43 -6.52 -9.13
C PRO A 228 -24.45 -7.62 -9.56
N GLN A 229 -23.16 -7.43 -9.30
CA GLN A 229 -22.13 -8.43 -9.59
C GLN A 229 -21.83 -9.38 -8.42
N ALA A 230 -22.44 -9.16 -7.23
CA ALA A 230 -22.15 -9.99 -6.08
C ALA A 230 -22.81 -11.37 -6.20
N ALA A 231 -22.11 -12.41 -5.78
CA ALA A 231 -22.65 -13.77 -5.72
C ALA A 231 -23.87 -13.90 -4.79
N GLY A 232 -24.02 -12.95 -3.87
CA GLY A 232 -25.18 -12.80 -3.00
C GLY A 232 -25.07 -11.53 -2.16
N PRO A 233 -26.11 -11.22 -1.36
CA PRO A 233 -26.15 -10.02 -0.53
C PRO A 233 -25.09 -10.00 0.58
N ARG A 234 -24.61 -11.19 0.98
CA ARG A 234 -23.84 -11.40 2.21
C ARG A 234 -22.71 -12.38 1.99
N LEU A 235 -21.56 -12.07 2.56
CA LEU A 235 -20.46 -13.02 2.74
C LEU A 235 -20.58 -13.65 4.13
N PHE A 236 -20.47 -14.97 4.17
CA PHE A 236 -20.57 -15.73 5.41
C PHE A 236 -19.17 -16.00 5.97
N LEU A 237 -18.95 -15.52 7.19
CA LEU A 237 -17.76 -15.79 7.97
C LEU A 237 -17.81 -17.20 8.52
N ARG A 238 -16.72 -17.95 8.36
CA ARG A 238 -16.59 -19.29 8.94
C ARG A 238 -16.27 -19.17 10.43
N GLY A 239 -16.90 -20.02 11.24
CA GLY A 239 -16.54 -20.18 12.65
C GLY A 239 -15.06 -20.56 12.81
N LEU A 240 -14.49 -20.29 14.00
CA LEU A 240 -13.13 -20.69 14.33
C LEU A 240 -13.05 -22.22 14.49
N PRO A 241 -12.27 -22.92 13.66
CA PRO A 241 -12.20 -24.38 13.72
C PRO A 241 -11.68 -24.86 15.07
N GLY A 242 -12.38 -25.80 15.71
CA GLY A 242 -11.99 -26.36 17.02
C GLY A 242 -12.44 -25.55 18.24
N TYR A 243 -13.16 -24.44 18.03
CA TYR A 243 -13.67 -23.58 19.08
C TYR A 243 -15.20 -23.48 19.06
N GLU A 244 -15.88 -24.50 18.52
CA GLU A 244 -17.34 -24.53 18.35
C GLU A 244 -18.11 -24.42 19.68
N ASP A 245 -17.49 -24.82 20.79
CA ASP A 245 -18.08 -24.77 22.14
C ASP A 245 -17.64 -23.56 22.99
N HIS A 246 -16.82 -22.66 22.44
CA HIS A 246 -16.22 -21.53 23.16
C HIS A 246 -17.01 -20.23 22.96
N ILE A 247 -16.87 -19.30 23.90
CA ILE A 247 -17.38 -17.94 23.76
C ILE A 247 -16.33 -17.14 22.98
N ILE A 248 -16.70 -16.68 21.80
CA ILE A 248 -15.82 -15.89 20.93
C ILE A 248 -16.27 -14.43 20.99
N GLN A 249 -15.40 -13.56 21.47
CA GLN A 249 -15.59 -12.11 21.47
C GLN A 249 -14.73 -11.49 20.38
N THR A 250 -15.33 -10.77 19.44
CA THR A 250 -14.57 -10.01 18.44
C THR A 250 -14.16 -8.67 19.01
N GLU A 251 -12.85 -8.38 19.01
CA GLU A 251 -12.29 -7.12 19.54
C GLU A 251 -12.13 -6.06 18.45
N SER A 252 -11.74 -6.48 17.25
CA SER A 252 -11.51 -5.59 16.11
C SER A 252 -11.78 -6.35 14.81
N VAL A 253 -12.13 -5.60 13.76
CA VAL A 253 -12.22 -6.14 12.40
C VAL A 253 -11.57 -5.16 11.42
N ARG A 254 -11.05 -5.66 10.31
CA ARG A 254 -10.60 -4.84 9.19
C ARG A 254 -10.99 -5.46 7.86
N LEU A 255 -11.62 -4.67 7.00
CA LEU A 255 -11.92 -4.98 5.62
C LEU A 255 -10.86 -4.39 4.69
N LYS A 256 -10.44 -5.18 3.71
CA LYS A 256 -9.70 -4.68 2.54
C LYS A 256 -10.13 -5.46 1.31
N ASP A 257 -9.98 -4.87 0.15
CA ASP A 257 -10.31 -5.47 -1.12
C ASP A 257 -9.10 -5.50 -2.07
N SER A 258 -9.29 -6.21 -3.17
CA SER A 258 -8.36 -6.27 -4.30
C SER A 258 -9.06 -6.93 -5.46
N GLY A 259 -9.46 -6.18 -6.47
CA GLY A 259 -10.14 -6.80 -7.59
C GLY A 259 -11.52 -7.35 -7.18
N ARG A 260 -11.77 -8.58 -7.61
CA ARG A 260 -12.89 -9.43 -7.20
C ARG A 260 -12.75 -10.03 -5.79
N TYR A 261 -11.68 -9.72 -5.05
CA TYR A 261 -11.43 -10.30 -3.74
C TYR A 261 -11.75 -9.30 -2.63
N ILE A 262 -12.46 -9.77 -1.61
CA ILE A 262 -12.64 -9.08 -0.33
C ILE A 262 -11.99 -9.95 0.73
N ALA A 263 -11.32 -9.33 1.70
CA ALA A 263 -10.85 -10.01 2.88
C ALA A 263 -11.24 -9.27 4.15
N LEU A 264 -11.54 -10.06 5.18
CA LEU A 264 -11.88 -9.60 6.52
C LEU A 264 -10.88 -10.22 7.49
N SER A 265 -10.10 -9.39 8.18
CA SER A 265 -9.42 -9.81 9.40
C SER A 265 -10.27 -9.48 10.61
N ARG A 266 -10.16 -10.30 11.65
CA ARG A 266 -10.68 -10.00 12.98
C ARG A 266 -9.72 -10.45 14.06
N SER A 267 -9.57 -9.64 15.10
CA SER A 267 -9.01 -10.06 16.39
C SER A 267 -10.14 -10.59 17.26
N VAL A 268 -9.93 -11.73 17.89
CA VAL A 268 -10.89 -12.34 18.79
C VAL A 268 -10.24 -12.72 20.11
N VAL A 269 -11.04 -12.69 21.17
CA VAL A 269 -10.73 -13.35 22.45
C VAL A 269 -11.65 -14.56 22.57
N VAL A 270 -11.02 -15.70 22.74
CA VAL A 270 -11.70 -16.98 22.95
C VAL A 270 -11.68 -17.29 24.44
N CYS A 271 -12.86 -17.51 24.99
CA CYS A 271 -13.06 -17.93 26.38
C CYS A 271 -13.68 -19.32 26.42
N ASP A 272 -13.22 -20.17 27.33
CA ASP A 272 -13.95 -21.40 27.66
C ASP A 272 -15.32 -21.04 28.28
N ARG A 273 -16.27 -21.99 28.29
CA ARG A 273 -17.62 -21.73 28.83
C ARG A 273 -17.62 -21.31 30.29
N ALA A 274 -16.59 -21.69 31.05
CA ALA A 274 -16.42 -21.31 32.45
C ALA A 274 -15.72 -19.95 32.61
N ALA A 275 -15.28 -19.31 31.52
CA ALA A 275 -14.52 -18.06 31.49
C ALA A 275 -13.27 -18.10 32.40
N THR A 276 -12.61 -19.25 32.47
CA THR A 276 -11.38 -19.47 33.25
C THR A 276 -10.11 -19.27 32.44
N SER A 277 -10.17 -19.41 31.11
CA SER A 277 -9.04 -19.22 30.21
C SER A 277 -9.41 -18.26 29.08
N PHE A 278 -8.47 -17.37 28.73
CA PHE A 278 -8.60 -16.42 27.64
C PHE A 278 -7.44 -16.61 26.67
N GLU A 279 -7.76 -16.83 25.40
CA GLU A 279 -6.79 -16.92 24.32
C GLU A 279 -7.10 -15.84 23.28
N SER A 280 -6.13 -14.97 23.02
CA SER A 280 -6.24 -13.99 21.93
C SER A 280 -5.86 -14.66 20.63
N MET A 281 -6.72 -14.59 19.62
CA MET A 281 -6.49 -15.15 18.30
C MET A 281 -6.84 -14.13 17.23
N TRP A 282 -6.38 -14.38 16.02
CA TRP A 282 -6.83 -13.67 14.84
C TRP A 282 -7.34 -14.65 13.79
N GLN A 283 -8.26 -14.17 12.96
CA GLN A 283 -8.75 -14.88 11.79
C GLN A 283 -8.77 -13.92 10.60
N LEU A 284 -8.34 -14.41 9.44
CA LEU A 284 -8.42 -13.71 8.16
C LEU A 284 -9.10 -14.62 7.15
N GLN A 285 -10.20 -14.17 6.57
CA GLN A 285 -10.93 -14.88 5.52
C GLN A 285 -10.98 -14.05 4.25
N ILE A 286 -10.77 -14.71 3.10
CA ILE A 286 -10.74 -14.08 1.78
C ILE A 286 -11.88 -14.68 0.95
N TRP A 287 -12.70 -13.86 0.29
CA TRP A 287 -13.76 -14.29 -0.62
C TRP A 287 -13.49 -13.78 -2.03
N ASP A 288 -13.89 -14.56 -3.04
CA ASP A 288 -14.18 -14.04 -4.38
C ASP A 288 -15.65 -13.64 -4.39
N TRP A 289 -15.92 -12.38 -4.09
CA TRP A 289 -17.26 -11.90 -3.75
C TRP A 289 -18.21 -11.91 -4.95
N GLN A 290 -17.68 -11.96 -6.17
CA GLN A 290 -18.44 -12.05 -7.41
C GLN A 290 -18.91 -13.48 -7.69
N HIS A 291 -18.16 -14.49 -7.23
CA HIS A 291 -18.42 -15.90 -7.57
C HIS A 291 -18.89 -16.75 -6.38
N SER A 292 -18.64 -16.34 -5.13
CA SER A 292 -19.03 -17.11 -3.94
C SER A 292 -19.32 -16.24 -2.71
N THR A 293 -20.35 -16.62 -1.95
CA THR A 293 -20.67 -16.06 -0.63
C THR A 293 -19.96 -16.76 0.53
N THR A 294 -19.30 -17.88 0.25
CA THR A 294 -18.55 -18.69 1.22
C THR A 294 -17.10 -18.81 0.80
N SER A 295 -16.21 -19.11 1.74
CA SER A 295 -14.81 -19.34 1.41
C SER A 295 -14.16 -20.36 2.34
N ASN A 296 -13.28 -21.17 1.76
CA ASN A 296 -12.37 -22.05 2.48
C ASN A 296 -10.98 -21.42 2.68
N SER A 297 -10.73 -20.26 2.06
CA SER A 297 -9.50 -19.51 2.21
C SER A 297 -9.49 -18.75 3.54
N VAL A 298 -9.18 -19.49 4.61
CA VAL A 298 -9.14 -18.99 5.99
C VAL A 298 -7.75 -19.19 6.59
N LEU A 299 -7.19 -18.12 7.13
CA LEU A 299 -6.01 -18.12 7.97
C LEU A 299 -6.42 -17.78 9.40
N ALA A 300 -5.73 -18.40 10.36
CA ALA A 300 -5.91 -18.08 11.77
C ALA A 300 -4.59 -18.33 12.50
N GLY A 301 -4.40 -17.62 13.62
CA GLY A 301 -3.25 -17.77 14.48
C GLY A 301 -3.52 -17.24 15.88
N THR A 302 -2.65 -17.61 16.82
CA THR A 302 -2.67 -17.12 18.19
C THR A 302 -1.88 -15.82 18.28
N LEU A 303 -2.36 -14.86 19.06
CA LEU A 303 -1.64 -13.65 19.41
C LEU A 303 -0.95 -13.87 20.76
N GLN A 304 0.36 -13.62 20.82
CA GLN A 304 1.11 -13.79 22.06
C GLN A 304 0.73 -12.74 23.10
N ASP A 305 0.40 -11.53 22.62
CA ASP A 305 0.00 -10.40 23.45
C ASP A 305 -1.46 -10.00 23.21
N LYS A 306 -2.08 -9.43 24.26
CA LYS A 306 -3.49 -8.99 24.27
C LYS A 306 -3.72 -7.65 23.57
N PHE A 307 -3.14 -7.46 22.39
CA PHE A 307 -3.34 -6.23 21.63
C PHE A 307 -4.39 -6.44 20.54
N PRO A 308 -5.52 -5.71 20.57
CA PRO A 308 -6.62 -5.90 19.63
C PRO A 308 -6.26 -5.50 18.19
N ASN A 309 -5.12 -4.83 17.97
CA ASN A 309 -4.64 -4.34 16.68
C ASN A 309 -3.32 -4.99 16.23
N ALA A 310 -3.03 -6.20 16.72
CA ALA A 310 -1.78 -6.91 16.44
C ALA A 310 -1.67 -7.49 15.03
N ILE A 311 -2.72 -7.44 14.22
CA ILE A 311 -2.72 -7.93 12.85
C ILE A 311 -3.23 -6.87 11.87
N ASP A 312 -2.50 -6.74 10.78
CA ASP A 312 -2.98 -6.10 9.57
C ASP A 312 -2.56 -6.93 8.34
N PHE A 313 -3.15 -6.65 7.18
CA PHE A 313 -2.84 -7.36 5.96
C PHE A 313 -2.94 -6.44 4.75
N CYS A 314 -2.41 -6.84 3.60
CA CYS A 314 -2.72 -6.18 2.33
C CYS A 314 -2.52 -7.14 1.16
N PHE A 315 -3.25 -6.89 0.08
CA PHE A 315 -3.06 -7.62 -1.16
C PHE A 315 -1.85 -7.06 -1.90
N LEU A 316 -0.84 -7.88 -2.15
CA LEU A 316 0.31 -7.49 -2.98
C LEU A 316 -0.02 -7.61 -4.48
N GLY A 317 -1.06 -8.35 -4.82
CA GLY A 317 -1.57 -8.53 -6.17
C GLY A 317 -2.75 -9.51 -6.17
N ASN A 318 -3.06 -10.07 -7.33
CA ASN A 318 -4.24 -10.94 -7.52
C ASN A 318 -4.12 -12.34 -6.90
N ASN A 319 -2.94 -12.70 -6.39
CA ASN A 319 -2.65 -14.03 -5.87
C ASN A 319 -1.73 -14.05 -4.65
N ARG A 320 -1.32 -12.88 -4.15
CA ARG A 320 -0.38 -12.76 -3.02
C ARG A 320 -0.93 -11.84 -1.95
N LEU A 321 -0.95 -12.35 -0.73
CA LEU A 321 -1.43 -11.66 0.46
C LEU A 321 -0.26 -11.49 1.42
N LEU A 322 -0.02 -10.28 1.87
CA LEU A 322 0.88 -10.01 2.99
C LEU A 322 0.04 -9.94 4.27
N VAL A 323 0.42 -10.70 5.29
CA VAL A 323 -0.10 -10.61 6.65
C VAL A 323 1.02 -10.10 7.55
N ALA A 324 0.80 -8.97 8.19
CA ALA A 324 1.72 -8.39 9.17
C ALA A 324 1.21 -8.68 10.58
N THR A 325 2.04 -9.41 11.33
CA THR A 325 1.89 -9.64 12.77
C THR A 325 3.17 -9.18 13.45
N GLU A 326 3.85 -10.01 14.23
CA GLU A 326 5.22 -9.72 14.69
C GLU A 326 6.26 -9.85 13.56
N ASP A 327 5.91 -10.62 12.53
CA ASP A 327 6.65 -10.85 11.29
C ASP A 327 5.76 -10.51 10.07
N LEU A 328 6.38 -10.48 8.89
CA LEU A 328 5.70 -10.27 7.61
C LEU A 328 5.59 -11.61 6.89
N LYS A 329 4.39 -12.17 6.83
CA LYS A 329 4.13 -13.47 6.19
C LYS A 329 3.47 -13.26 4.83
N ILE A 330 4.06 -13.83 3.78
CA ILE A 330 3.50 -13.82 2.43
C ILE A 330 2.77 -15.14 2.19
N TYR A 331 1.51 -15.04 1.78
CA TYR A 331 0.68 -16.19 1.43
C TYR A 331 0.30 -16.14 -0.05
N SER A 332 0.29 -17.29 -0.70
CA SER A 332 -0.39 -17.52 -1.97
C SER A 332 -1.85 -17.86 -1.71
N PHE A 333 -2.75 -17.23 -2.45
CA PHE A 333 -4.17 -17.59 -2.47
C PHE A 333 -4.67 -17.85 -3.90
N GLU A 334 -3.79 -18.34 -4.79
CA GLU A 334 -4.13 -18.68 -6.19
C GLU A 334 -5.37 -19.59 -6.28
N ASP A 335 -5.51 -20.52 -5.34
CA ASP A 335 -6.70 -21.35 -5.17
C ASP A 335 -7.44 -20.97 -3.88
N ILE A 336 -8.45 -20.12 -4.01
CA ILE A 336 -9.31 -19.68 -2.90
C ILE A 336 -10.18 -20.81 -2.31
N SER A 337 -10.28 -21.96 -2.99
CA SER A 337 -10.98 -23.14 -2.47
C SER A 337 -10.19 -23.85 -1.38
N GLN A 338 -8.90 -23.50 -1.23
CA GLN A 338 -7.97 -24.05 -0.25
C GLN A 338 -7.52 -22.98 0.75
N LYS A 339 -6.92 -23.44 1.84
CA LYS A 339 -6.23 -22.57 2.79
C LYS A 339 -5.04 -21.88 2.10
N PRO A 340 -4.82 -20.56 2.26
CA PRO A 340 -3.67 -19.89 1.67
C PRO A 340 -2.35 -20.53 2.08
N GLN A 341 -1.45 -20.69 1.12
CA GLN A 341 -0.15 -21.34 1.31
C GLN A 341 0.89 -20.31 1.72
N LEU A 342 1.56 -20.50 2.87
CA LEU A 342 2.69 -19.67 3.26
C LEU A 342 3.83 -19.83 2.26
N LEU A 343 4.27 -18.72 1.65
CA LEU A 343 5.38 -18.66 0.71
C LEU A 343 6.69 -18.25 1.40
N ALA A 344 6.64 -17.23 2.25
CA ALA A 344 7.81 -16.69 2.94
C ALA A 344 7.40 -16.01 4.25
N CYS A 345 8.34 -15.95 5.20
CA CYS A 345 8.21 -15.21 6.45
C CYS A 345 9.43 -14.30 6.61
N PHE A 346 9.22 -13.01 6.72
CA PHE A 346 10.27 -12.01 6.88
C PHE A 346 10.22 -11.44 8.30
N MET A 347 11.33 -11.59 9.03
CA MET A 347 11.42 -11.08 10.40
C MET A 347 11.63 -9.57 10.39
N MET A 348 10.87 -8.88 11.24
CA MET A 348 11.08 -7.46 11.54
C MET A 348 12.28 -7.31 12.49
N PRO A 349 12.97 -6.14 12.49
CA PRO A 349 14.14 -5.95 13.34
C PRO A 349 13.75 -5.94 14.82
N VAL A 350 12.51 -5.53 15.12
CA VAL A 350 11.91 -5.56 16.46
C VAL A 350 10.44 -5.95 16.31
N ALA A 351 9.98 -6.85 17.18
CA ALA A 351 8.57 -7.23 17.25
C ALA A 351 7.75 -6.00 17.68
N SER A 352 6.70 -5.69 16.93
CA SER A 352 5.79 -4.61 17.28
C SER A 352 4.40 -5.17 17.56
N PRO A 353 3.79 -4.81 18.70
CA PRO A 353 2.46 -5.29 19.07
C PRO A 353 1.35 -4.69 18.22
N ASN A 354 1.61 -3.61 17.49
CA ASN A 354 0.61 -2.94 16.66
C ASN A 354 1.26 -2.54 15.34
N ILE A 355 0.85 -3.19 14.26
CA ILE A 355 1.30 -2.88 12.90
C ILE A 355 0.10 -2.47 12.07
N GLN A 356 0.28 -1.49 11.21
CA GLN A 356 -0.66 -1.18 10.14
C GLN A 356 0.05 -1.19 8.79
N CYS A 357 -0.56 -1.88 7.85
CA CYS A 357 -0.15 -1.98 6.46
C CYS A 357 -0.91 -0.94 5.64
N LEU A 358 -0.18 0.07 5.19
CA LEU A 358 -0.63 1.04 4.21
C LEU A 358 -0.04 0.65 2.85
N LEU A 359 -0.90 0.18 1.96
CA LEU A 359 -0.59 -0.04 0.56
C LEU A 359 -1.42 0.95 -0.25
N SER A 360 -0.85 1.46 -1.35
CA SER A 360 -1.59 2.32 -2.28
C SER A 360 -2.82 1.55 -2.80
N MET A 361 -4.01 2.05 -2.44
CA MET A 361 -5.30 1.49 -2.85
C MET A 361 -5.57 1.78 -4.34
N ASP A 362 -5.06 2.90 -4.86
CA ASP A 362 -5.38 3.49 -6.18
C ASP A 362 -4.97 2.68 -7.43
N ASP A 363 -4.34 1.51 -7.27
CA ASP A 363 -3.77 0.76 -8.41
C ASP A 363 -4.14 -0.72 -8.45
N ILE A 364 -5.06 -1.19 -7.60
CA ILE A 364 -5.57 -2.56 -7.72
C ILE A 364 -6.78 -2.57 -8.67
N ALA A 365 -6.46 -2.27 -9.93
CA ALA A 365 -7.17 -2.71 -11.12
C ALA A 365 -8.68 -2.48 -11.18
N HIS A 366 -9.20 -1.24 -11.18
CA HIS A 366 -10.62 -1.04 -11.48
C HIS A 366 -10.98 0.11 -12.41
N SER A 367 -11.97 -0.21 -13.23
CA SER A 367 -12.63 0.49 -14.33
C SER A 367 -11.78 0.82 -15.58
N PRO A 368 -12.03 0.15 -16.74
CA PRO A 368 -11.49 0.57 -18.04
C PRO A 368 -12.01 1.93 -18.52
N GLN A 369 -12.91 2.60 -17.78
CA GLN A 369 -13.43 3.92 -18.14
C GLN A 369 -12.58 5.08 -17.66
N MET A 370 -11.71 4.91 -16.65
CA MET A 370 -10.77 5.97 -16.28
C MET A 370 -9.60 5.98 -17.27
N GLN A 371 -9.51 7.04 -18.07
CA GLN A 371 -8.44 7.33 -19.04
C GLN A 371 -7.07 7.55 -18.37
N THR A 372 -6.55 6.53 -17.69
CA THR A 372 -5.17 6.53 -17.23
C THR A 372 -4.32 5.79 -18.25
N THR A 373 -3.23 6.42 -18.69
CA THR A 373 -2.29 5.82 -19.65
C THR A 373 -1.41 4.74 -19.00
N ASN A 374 -1.37 4.69 -17.67
CA ASN A 374 -0.50 3.83 -16.89
C ASN A 374 -1.09 3.50 -15.51
N THR A 375 -0.60 2.39 -14.94
CA THR A 375 -0.88 1.94 -13.56
C THR A 375 0.43 1.53 -12.88
N SER A 376 0.53 1.58 -11.55
CA SER A 376 1.74 1.12 -10.86
C SER A 376 1.93 -0.39 -10.97
N ASP A 377 3.13 -0.82 -11.33
CA ASP A 377 3.51 -2.23 -11.30
C ASP A 377 3.50 -2.73 -9.85
N PRO A 378 2.67 -3.72 -9.47
CA PRO A 378 2.65 -4.29 -8.13
C PRO A 378 4.04 -4.70 -7.60
N LYS A 379 4.95 -5.12 -8.48
CA LYS A 379 6.33 -5.50 -8.13
C LYS A 379 7.23 -4.32 -7.77
N HIS A 380 6.84 -3.12 -8.17
CA HIS A 380 7.61 -1.89 -7.98
C HIS A 380 6.82 -0.85 -7.19
N ARG A 381 5.89 -1.29 -6.33
CA ARG A 381 5.19 -0.43 -5.37
C ARG A 381 5.99 -0.30 -4.09
N LEU A 382 5.54 0.62 -3.25
CA LEU A 382 5.95 0.72 -1.87
C LEU A 382 4.88 0.14 -0.95
N LEU A 383 5.33 -0.56 0.07
CA LEU A 383 4.57 -0.90 1.26
C LEU A 383 5.00 0.04 2.37
N CYS A 384 4.05 0.69 3.02
CA CYS A 384 4.31 1.42 4.25
C CYS A 384 3.77 0.63 5.44
N LEU A 385 4.65 0.36 6.42
CA LEU A 385 4.23 -0.16 7.73
C LEU A 385 4.40 0.92 8.77
N THR A 386 3.36 1.16 9.56
CA THR A 386 3.45 2.01 10.75
C THR A 386 3.37 1.13 11.98
N THR A 387 4.30 1.33 12.91
CA THR A 387 4.30 0.64 14.20
C THR A 387 4.01 1.60 15.33
N TRP A 388 3.19 1.18 16.28
CA TRP A 388 2.80 1.99 17.43
C TRP A 388 3.33 1.42 18.74
N GLY A 389 3.73 2.33 19.64
CA GLY A 389 3.94 1.99 21.05
C GLY A 389 2.60 1.80 21.78
N LEU A 390 2.68 1.46 23.07
CA LEU A 390 1.51 1.36 23.96
C LEU A 390 0.73 2.68 24.09
N ASP A 391 1.38 3.81 23.81
CA ASP A 391 0.79 5.15 23.84
C ASP A 391 0.08 5.55 22.52
N HIS A 392 -0.10 4.59 21.60
CA HIS A 392 -0.75 4.79 20.29
C HIS A 392 -0.08 5.85 19.39
N SER A 393 1.16 6.27 19.69
CA SER A 393 1.93 7.14 18.81
C SER A 393 2.75 6.29 17.83
N PRO A 394 2.66 6.52 16.50
CA PRO A 394 3.48 5.78 15.54
C PRO A 394 4.91 6.21 15.76
N ARG A 395 5.74 5.26 16.19
CA ARG A 395 7.16 5.54 16.51
C ARG A 395 8.04 5.32 15.29
N GLN A 396 7.66 4.39 14.41
CA GLN A 396 8.40 4.07 13.21
C GLN A 396 7.49 3.93 12.00
N VAL A 397 7.99 4.42 10.88
CA VAL A 397 7.44 4.24 9.55
C VAL A 397 8.45 3.46 8.73
N TYR A 398 8.07 2.28 8.25
CA TYR A 398 8.88 1.45 7.37
C TYR A 398 8.37 1.64 5.95
N ILE A 399 9.21 2.15 5.05
CA ILE A 399 8.93 2.18 3.62
C ILE A 399 9.70 1.04 2.98
N ILE A 400 8.99 0.03 2.47
CA ILE A 400 9.54 -1.22 1.97
C ILE A 400 9.22 -1.34 0.48
N SER A 401 10.21 -1.66 -0.36
CA SER A 401 9.97 -2.01 -1.75
C SER A 401 9.26 -3.36 -1.84
N THR A 402 8.11 -3.43 -2.51
CA THR A 402 7.35 -4.69 -2.63
C THR A 402 8.09 -5.74 -3.48
N ARG A 403 9.09 -5.34 -4.26
CA ARG A 403 9.89 -6.22 -5.12
C ARG A 403 10.42 -7.46 -4.39
N ILE A 404 10.86 -7.28 -3.14
CA ILE A 404 11.40 -8.37 -2.31
C ILE A 404 10.38 -9.49 -2.06
N PHE A 405 9.08 -9.19 -2.15
CA PHE A 405 8.01 -10.17 -1.98
C PHE A 405 7.64 -10.90 -3.27
N PHE A 406 8.18 -10.49 -4.43
CA PHE A 406 7.96 -11.14 -5.72
C PHE A 406 9.12 -12.05 -6.12
N ASP A 407 10.35 -11.65 -5.79
CA ASP A 407 11.60 -12.37 -6.11
C ASP A 407 11.87 -13.51 -5.08
N LEU A 408 10.91 -14.42 -4.88
CA LEU A 408 10.97 -15.50 -3.87
C LEU A 408 11.64 -16.80 -4.36
N ASP A 409 12.15 -16.84 -5.60
CA ASP A 409 12.71 -18.05 -6.20
C ASP A 409 13.82 -18.65 -5.33
N GLY A 410 13.59 -19.87 -4.84
CA GLY A 410 14.54 -20.61 -4.00
C GLY A 410 14.41 -20.39 -2.48
N MET A 411 13.53 -19.50 -2.02
CA MET A 411 13.24 -19.33 -0.59
C MET A 411 12.12 -20.29 -0.18
N ALA A 412 12.46 -21.42 0.42
CA ALA A 412 11.46 -22.30 1.01
C ALA A 412 10.86 -21.65 2.27
N ALA A 413 9.53 -21.71 2.43
CA ALA A 413 8.77 -21.16 3.56
C ALA A 413 9.17 -21.70 4.96
N VAL A 414 10.12 -22.63 5.04
CA VAL A 414 10.47 -23.37 6.26
C VAL A 414 11.26 -22.51 7.24
N THR A 415 12.06 -21.55 6.75
CA THR A 415 12.94 -20.74 7.62
C THR A 415 12.56 -19.27 7.52
N PRO A 416 12.18 -18.62 8.64
CA PRO A 416 12.03 -17.17 8.69
C PRO A 416 13.30 -16.47 8.19
N ILE A 417 13.14 -15.40 7.41
CA ILE A 417 14.24 -14.63 6.81
C ILE A 417 14.57 -13.47 7.76
N PRO A 418 15.73 -13.48 8.44
CA PRO A 418 16.13 -12.42 9.36
C PRO A 418 16.25 -11.06 8.66
N TRP A 419 15.97 -9.98 9.40
CA TRP A 419 16.03 -8.60 8.89
C TRP A 419 17.34 -8.31 8.15
N GLU A 420 18.48 -8.76 8.68
CA GLU A 420 19.83 -8.51 8.14
C GLU A 420 20.01 -8.99 6.69
N HIS A 421 19.18 -9.94 6.24
CA HIS A 421 19.25 -10.50 4.91
C HIS A 421 18.36 -9.79 3.88
N TRP A 422 17.31 -9.09 4.31
CA TRP A 422 16.33 -8.49 3.39
C TRP A 422 16.05 -7.01 3.65
N GLY A 423 16.01 -6.56 4.91
CA GLY A 423 15.61 -5.22 5.31
C GLY A 423 16.59 -4.12 4.86
N PRO A 424 17.90 -4.21 5.16
CA PRO A 424 18.84 -3.14 4.93
C PRO A 424 18.91 -2.58 3.51
N SER A 425 18.59 -3.39 2.49
CA SER A 425 18.65 -2.99 1.07
C SER A 425 17.28 -2.78 0.42
N ASN A 426 16.18 -3.10 1.11
CA ASN A 426 14.83 -3.02 0.56
C ASN A 426 13.89 -2.14 1.38
N ALA A 427 14.37 -1.59 2.50
CA ALA A 427 13.58 -0.77 3.40
C ALA A 427 14.30 0.51 3.81
N ARG A 428 13.51 1.56 4.06
CA ARG A 428 13.90 2.77 4.78
C ARG A 428 13.02 2.90 6.01
N ILE A 429 13.63 3.13 7.16
CA ILE A 429 12.88 3.40 8.39
C ILE A 429 12.97 4.90 8.70
N PHE A 430 11.87 5.47 9.15
CA PHE A 430 11.79 6.82 9.70
C PHE A 430 11.32 6.70 11.14
N GLN A 431 12.15 7.15 12.07
CA GLN A 431 11.85 7.10 13.50
C GLN A 431 11.58 8.50 14.01
N HIS A 432 10.45 8.68 14.67
CA HIS A 432 10.03 9.97 15.22
C HIS A 432 9.55 9.80 16.65
N SER A 433 9.80 10.83 17.46
CA SER A 433 9.39 10.87 18.87
C SER A 433 7.90 11.14 19.05
N CYS A 434 7.19 11.54 18.00
CA CYS A 434 5.79 11.92 18.06
C CYS A 434 5.03 11.37 16.86
N GLN A 435 3.71 11.55 16.89
CA GLN A 435 2.82 11.08 15.84
C GLN A 435 3.22 11.64 14.47
N CYS A 436 3.31 10.77 13.48
CA CYS A 436 3.44 11.15 12.08
C CYS A 436 2.20 10.69 11.31
N LYS A 437 1.86 11.44 10.27
CA LYS A 437 0.85 11.04 9.29
C LYS A 437 1.60 10.60 8.04
N VAL A 438 1.22 9.48 7.46
CA VAL A 438 1.89 8.93 6.28
C VAL A 438 0.85 8.36 5.32
N HIS A 439 1.07 8.60 4.03
CA HIS A 439 0.32 7.96 2.96
C HIS A 439 1.26 7.59 1.82
N VAL A 440 0.91 6.54 1.07
CA VAL A 440 1.69 6.03 -0.06
C VAL A 440 0.81 5.92 -1.29
N SER A 441 1.31 6.41 -2.42
CA SER A 441 0.70 6.19 -3.74
C SER A 441 1.77 5.84 -4.76
N GLY A 442 1.67 4.64 -5.34
CA GLY A 442 2.70 4.06 -6.21
C GLY A 442 4.11 4.05 -5.57
N ASN A 443 4.99 4.89 -6.12
CA ASN A 443 6.39 5.08 -5.68
C ASN A 443 6.61 6.33 -4.82
N ARG A 444 5.54 7.00 -4.40
CA ARG A 444 5.60 8.23 -3.62
C ARG A 444 5.07 8.03 -2.22
N VAL A 445 5.72 8.70 -1.28
CA VAL A 445 5.34 8.75 0.12
C VAL A 445 5.15 10.20 0.50
N LEU A 446 4.00 10.51 1.09
CA LEU A 446 3.77 11.78 1.76
C LEU A 446 3.84 11.54 3.26
N LEU A 447 4.68 12.30 3.96
CA LEU A 447 4.95 12.15 5.38
C LEU A 447 4.87 13.50 6.08
N ALA A 448 4.14 13.57 7.19
CA ALA A 448 4.00 14.77 8.01
C ALA A 448 4.44 14.48 9.44
N PHE A 449 5.38 15.25 9.97
CA PHE A 449 5.84 15.14 11.36
C PHE A 449 5.15 16.20 12.21
N THR A 450 4.51 15.86 13.32
CA THR A 450 3.80 16.88 14.13
C THR A 450 4.71 17.65 15.10
N VAL A 451 5.99 17.28 15.25
CA VAL A 451 6.87 17.90 16.26
C VAL A 451 7.35 19.28 15.83
N GLY A 452 7.02 20.29 16.64
CA GLY A 452 7.41 21.66 16.38
C GLY A 452 6.50 22.30 15.34
N THR A 453 7.09 22.80 14.25
CA THR A 453 6.31 23.26 13.09
C THR A 453 6.22 22.10 12.11
N PRO A 454 5.10 21.35 12.06
CA PRO A 454 4.95 20.25 11.13
C PRO A 454 5.29 20.65 9.72
N VAL A 455 6.13 19.83 9.10
CA VAL A 455 6.58 20.00 7.72
C VAL A 455 6.13 18.78 6.94
N LEU A 456 5.69 19.00 5.71
CA LEU A 456 5.34 17.93 4.78
C LEU A 456 6.57 17.53 3.97
N HIS A 457 6.86 16.23 3.98
CA HIS A 457 7.90 15.60 3.21
C HIS A 457 7.26 14.77 2.11
N LEU A 458 7.48 15.16 0.87
CA LEU A 458 7.16 14.36 -0.29
C LEU A 458 8.41 13.60 -0.71
N MET A 459 8.33 12.27 -0.76
CA MET A 459 9.45 11.40 -1.08
C MET A 459 9.11 10.56 -2.32
N ASP A 460 9.94 10.60 -3.34
CA ASP A 460 9.79 9.79 -4.55
C ASP A 460 10.90 8.72 -4.60
N PHE A 461 10.50 7.46 -4.46
CA PHE A 461 11.40 6.29 -4.45
C PHE A 461 11.59 5.68 -5.84
N SER A 462 11.09 6.34 -6.90
CA SER A 462 11.30 5.82 -8.25
C SER A 462 12.79 5.86 -8.63
N PRO A 463 13.33 4.77 -9.24
CA PRO A 463 14.70 4.75 -9.73
C PRO A 463 15.01 5.91 -10.69
N LEU A 464 14.03 6.32 -11.49
CA LEU A 464 14.16 7.45 -12.41
C LEU A 464 14.32 8.78 -11.66
N ALA A 465 13.56 9.04 -10.59
CA ALA A 465 13.73 10.24 -9.78
C ALA A 465 15.14 10.30 -9.17
N VAL A 466 15.62 9.20 -8.58
CA VAL A 466 16.92 9.12 -7.92
C VAL A 466 18.09 9.35 -8.89
N THR A 467 17.97 8.83 -10.12
CA THR A 467 19.02 8.94 -11.15
C THR A 467 18.97 10.28 -11.89
N ASN A 468 17.79 10.82 -12.17
CA ASN A 468 17.60 12.03 -12.97
C ASN A 468 17.63 13.28 -12.09
N ARG A 469 18.84 13.67 -11.69
CA ARG A 469 19.17 14.79 -10.77
C ARG A 469 18.86 16.19 -11.31
N ARG A 470 17.70 16.45 -11.90
CA ARG A 470 17.37 17.77 -12.51
C ARG A 470 17.22 18.92 -11.51
N GLY A 471 17.86 18.84 -10.34
CA GLY A 471 17.96 19.92 -9.35
C GLY A 471 16.71 20.12 -8.49
N LEU A 472 15.74 19.22 -8.59
CA LEU A 472 14.50 19.33 -7.84
C LEU A 472 14.51 18.30 -6.71
N GLY A 473 14.65 18.78 -5.48
CA GLY A 473 14.70 17.95 -4.29
C GLY A 473 16.11 17.45 -3.90
N ARG A 474 16.19 16.89 -2.69
CA ARG A 474 17.40 16.34 -2.09
C ARG A 474 17.43 14.83 -2.32
N VAL A 475 18.47 14.34 -2.98
CA VAL A 475 18.66 12.89 -3.18
C VAL A 475 19.22 12.26 -1.90
N MET A 476 18.53 11.23 -1.41
CA MET A 476 18.83 10.53 -0.16
C MET A 476 19.25 9.09 -0.45
N ASN A 477 20.51 8.91 -0.87
CA ASN A 477 21.04 7.58 -1.25
C ASN A 477 21.80 6.88 -0.13
N GLU A 478 22.30 7.63 0.84
CA GLU A 478 23.15 7.05 1.88
C GLU A 478 22.33 6.15 2.82
N PRO A 479 22.89 5.01 3.25
CA PRO A 479 22.31 4.21 4.32
C PRO A 479 22.14 5.03 5.60
N SER A 480 21.05 4.81 6.32
CA SER A 480 20.81 5.37 7.65
C SER A 480 20.95 4.29 8.71
N MET A 481 21.58 4.63 9.83
CA MET A 481 21.57 3.81 11.05
C MET A 481 20.51 4.36 11.99
N ILE A 482 19.65 3.48 12.51
CA ILE A 482 18.48 3.86 13.31
C ILE A 482 18.48 3.00 14.57
N ASP A 483 18.35 3.66 15.72
CA ASP A 483 18.29 3.01 17.03
C ASP A 483 16.84 2.67 17.36
N ILE A 484 16.47 1.43 17.09
CA ILE A 484 15.13 0.93 17.37
C ILE A 484 15.05 0.53 18.84
N THR A 485 14.24 1.26 19.60
CA THR A 485 13.83 0.86 20.94
C THR A 485 12.62 -0.06 20.86
N ASP A 486 12.61 -1.08 21.70
CA ASP A 486 11.46 -1.96 21.91
C ASP A 486 10.19 -1.13 22.22
N PRO A 487 9.12 -1.23 21.40
CA PRO A 487 7.90 -0.46 21.59
C PRO A 487 7.15 -0.86 22.87
N THR A 488 7.36 -2.07 23.39
CA THR A 488 6.76 -2.54 24.65
C THR A 488 7.40 -1.89 25.88
N GLY A 489 8.62 -1.36 25.73
CA GLY A 489 9.42 -0.83 26.83
C GLY A 489 9.92 -1.89 27.82
N LEU A 490 9.69 -3.18 27.54
CA LEU A 490 10.16 -4.29 28.37
C LEU A 490 11.67 -4.46 28.25
N SER A 491 12.22 -4.30 27.04
CA SER A 491 13.66 -4.23 26.83
C SER A 491 14.17 -2.79 26.85
N ARG A 492 15.27 -2.57 27.59
CA ARG A 492 16.06 -1.32 27.51
C ARG A 492 17.13 -1.39 26.41
N GLU A 493 17.28 -2.53 25.75
CA GLU A 493 18.26 -2.69 24.69
C GLU A 493 17.76 -1.97 23.44
N THR A 494 18.55 -1.00 22.98
CA THR A 494 18.36 -0.35 21.68
C THR A 494 19.06 -1.18 20.61
N LEU A 495 18.33 -1.62 19.60
CA LEU A 495 18.91 -2.30 18.44
C LEU A 495 19.22 -1.26 17.36
N THR A 496 20.50 -1.03 17.08
CA THR A 496 20.91 -0.23 15.94
C THR A 496 20.80 -1.05 14.66
N THR A 497 19.95 -0.64 13.73
CA THR A 497 19.80 -1.29 12.43
C THR A 497 20.14 -0.35 11.27
N THR A 498 20.64 -0.91 10.17
CA THR A 498 20.95 -0.16 8.95
C THR A 498 19.80 -0.30 7.95
N THR A 499 19.43 0.80 7.30
CA THR A 499 18.37 0.84 6.30
C THR A 499 18.80 1.67 5.09
N SER A 500 18.49 1.21 3.89
CA SER A 500 18.86 1.83 2.63
C SER A 500 17.78 1.55 1.60
N LEU A 501 17.00 2.58 1.31
CA LEU A 501 16.16 2.63 0.13
C LEU A 501 16.26 4.05 -0.42
N PRO A 502 16.95 4.26 -1.56
CA PRO A 502 17.14 5.58 -2.15
C PRO A 502 15.84 6.29 -2.52
N TYR A 503 15.77 7.60 -2.30
CA TYR A 503 14.65 8.44 -2.73
C TYR A 503 15.08 9.88 -3.00
N VAL A 504 14.20 10.65 -3.62
CA VAL A 504 14.29 12.10 -3.72
C VAL A 504 13.30 12.73 -2.75
N GLU A 505 13.78 13.62 -1.91
CA GLU A 505 12.99 14.35 -0.93
C GLU A 505 12.68 15.77 -1.40
N VAL A 506 11.41 16.16 -1.35
CA VAL A 506 10.96 17.54 -1.47
C VAL A 506 10.28 17.92 -0.17
N VAL A 507 10.81 18.94 0.49
CA VAL A 507 10.24 19.50 1.71
C VAL A 507 9.30 20.62 1.31
N LEU A 508 8.01 20.48 1.62
CA LEU A 508 7.00 21.48 1.28
C LEU A 508 6.87 22.45 2.46
N ASP A 509 7.00 23.75 2.21
CA ASP A 509 6.95 24.81 3.23
C ASP A 509 5.50 25.12 3.67
N LYS A 510 4.79 24.08 4.11
CA LYS A 510 3.48 24.20 4.74
C LYS A 510 3.61 23.83 6.20
N LYS A 511 3.28 24.79 7.07
CA LYS A 511 3.33 24.62 8.52
C LYS A 511 1.92 24.52 9.06
N PHE A 512 1.72 23.55 9.94
CA PHE A 512 0.48 23.36 10.68
C PHE A 512 0.76 23.59 12.17
N ARG A 513 -0.30 23.69 12.97
CA ARG A 513 -0.17 23.42 14.41
C ARG A 513 -0.17 21.91 14.67
N PHE A 514 0.35 21.50 15.82
CA PHE A 514 0.41 20.08 16.23
C PHE A 514 -0.96 19.38 16.14
N ASP A 515 -2.04 20.11 16.44
CA ASP A 515 -3.42 19.65 16.50
C ASP A 515 -4.24 19.94 15.23
N GLU A 516 -3.66 20.66 14.27
CA GLU A 516 -4.38 21.11 13.07
C GLU A 516 -4.42 20.03 11.99
N LEU A 517 -3.37 19.24 11.79
CA LEU A 517 -3.34 18.24 10.73
C LEU A 517 -3.92 16.90 11.20
N GLU A 518 -5.13 16.58 10.73
CA GLU A 518 -5.85 15.37 11.12
C GLU A 518 -5.38 14.16 10.32
N ASN A 519 -5.28 14.29 8.99
CA ASN A 519 -4.88 13.20 8.11
C ASN A 519 -4.38 13.72 6.75
N ILE A 520 -3.64 12.88 6.03
CA ILE A 520 -3.06 13.19 4.72
C ILE A 520 -3.28 12.03 3.76
N TRP A 521 -3.50 12.36 2.49
CA TRP A 521 -3.48 11.39 1.39
C TRP A 521 -2.72 11.96 0.21
N ILE A 522 -2.21 11.06 -0.61
CA ILE A 522 -1.57 11.35 -1.88
C ILE A 522 -2.13 10.38 -2.90
N ASP A 523 -2.43 10.88 -4.09
CA ASP A 523 -2.86 10.11 -5.26
C ASP A 523 -1.97 10.49 -6.46
N LYS A 524 -2.30 10.06 -7.68
CA LYS A 524 -1.47 10.18 -8.89
C LYS A 524 -1.17 11.61 -9.31
N ASP A 525 -2.01 12.58 -8.96
CA ASP A 525 -1.86 14.00 -9.31
C ASP A 525 -2.39 14.97 -8.26
N ARG A 526 -2.64 14.52 -7.03
CA ARG A 526 -3.21 15.34 -5.95
C ARG A 526 -2.63 15.00 -4.59
N ILE A 527 -2.56 16.02 -3.75
CA ILE A 527 -2.32 15.89 -2.31
C ILE A 527 -3.58 16.36 -1.59
N TYR A 528 -3.98 15.59 -0.59
CA TYR A 528 -5.15 15.84 0.23
C TYR A 528 -4.73 16.04 1.68
N LEU A 529 -5.18 17.13 2.29
CA LEU A 529 -4.86 17.48 3.67
C LEU A 529 -6.17 17.74 4.42
N VAL A 530 -6.50 16.93 5.42
CA VAL A 530 -7.60 17.25 6.32
C VAL A 530 -7.06 18.03 7.49
N THR A 531 -7.55 19.26 7.63
CA THR A 531 -7.14 20.19 8.67
C THR A 531 -8.30 20.54 9.59
N ARG A 532 -7.99 20.78 10.86
CA ARG A 532 -8.91 21.22 11.91
C ARG A 532 -8.72 22.71 12.15
N GLY A 533 -9.78 23.47 11.92
CA GLY A 533 -9.84 24.87 12.23
C GLY A 533 -10.46 25.12 13.60
N TRP A 534 -9.97 26.15 14.28
CA TRP A 534 -10.57 26.71 15.48
C TRP A 534 -11.18 28.07 15.14
N THR A 535 -12.48 28.23 15.30
CA THR A 535 -13.09 29.57 15.21
C THR A 535 -12.66 30.36 16.43
N GLY A 536 -11.78 31.35 16.26
CA GLY A 536 -11.27 32.19 17.35
C GLY A 536 -12.31 33.10 18.03
N GLU A 537 -13.61 32.82 17.89
CA GLU A 537 -14.65 33.54 18.60
C GLU A 537 -14.67 33.13 20.08
N ARG A 538 -14.62 34.16 20.94
CA ARG A 538 -14.38 34.06 22.38
C ARG A 538 -15.24 32.98 23.05
N GLU A 539 -14.57 32.20 23.89
CA GLU A 539 -15.09 31.31 24.93
C GLU A 539 -16.19 31.96 25.78
N VAL A 540 -17.44 31.96 25.33
CA VAL A 540 -18.57 32.38 26.19
C VAL A 540 -19.34 31.16 26.73
N ALA A 541 -19.08 29.93 26.27
CA ALA A 541 -19.84 28.75 26.76
C ALA A 541 -19.13 27.38 26.69
N GLY A 542 -17.80 27.32 26.89
CA GLY A 542 -17.11 26.06 27.23
C GLY A 542 -16.95 24.99 26.14
N PHE A 543 -17.48 25.19 24.93
CA PHE A 543 -17.20 24.35 23.76
C PHE A 543 -16.79 25.24 22.60
N SER A 544 -15.52 25.20 22.21
CA SER A 544 -15.07 25.82 20.97
C SER A 544 -15.54 24.94 19.81
N ALA A 545 -16.35 25.50 18.91
CA ALA A 545 -16.74 24.82 17.69
C ALA A 545 -15.48 24.60 16.84
N SER A 546 -15.16 23.34 16.60
CA SER A 546 -14.09 22.91 15.72
C SER A 546 -14.69 22.47 14.39
N PHE A 547 -14.13 22.93 13.28
CA PHE A 547 -14.55 22.51 11.95
C PHE A 547 -13.41 21.75 11.28
N SER A 548 -13.73 20.73 10.50
CA SER A 548 -12.75 20.06 9.64
C SER A 548 -12.93 20.55 8.20
N ARG A 549 -11.82 20.68 7.48
CA ARG A 549 -11.82 21.02 6.06
C ARG A 549 -10.82 20.14 5.32
N LEU A 550 -11.18 19.73 4.12
CA LEU A 550 -10.30 19.03 3.21
C LEU A 550 -9.68 20.04 2.25
N GLU A 551 -8.36 20.19 2.28
CA GLU A 551 -7.60 20.94 1.30
C GLU A 551 -7.09 19.99 0.22
N VAL A 552 -7.35 20.34 -1.04
CA VAL A 552 -6.96 19.58 -2.23
C VAL A 552 -5.94 20.41 -2.99
N ILE A 553 -4.73 19.89 -3.12
CA ILE A 553 -3.62 20.50 -3.85
C ILE A 553 -3.43 19.70 -5.14
N ASP A 554 -3.70 20.33 -6.28
CA ASP A 554 -3.41 19.73 -7.58
C ASP A 554 -1.89 19.80 -7.85
N VAL A 555 -1.36 18.70 -8.37
CA VAL A 555 0.03 18.58 -8.83
C VAL A 555 0.11 18.74 -10.33
#